data_AF-A0A2D7NF97-F1
#
_entry.id   AF-A0A2D7NF97-F1
#
_cell.length_a   1.000
_cell.length_b   1.000
_cell.length_c   1.000
_cell.angle_alpha   90.00
_cell.angle_beta   90.00
_cell.angle_gamma   90.00
#
_symmetry.space_group_name_H-M   'P 1'
#
loop_
_entity.id
_entity.type
_entity.pdbx_description
1 polymer ?
#
loop_
_entity_poly.entity_id
_entity_poly.type
_entity_poly.pdbx_seq_one_letter_code
_entity_poly.pdbx_strand_id
1 'polypeptide(L)'
;MFKKAKIIIICSGLYLTGIAYANTDLNEKLDRLLDNQKVILTRLQKLEKNQIELSKKVNSNSGAANKKNNRPQVDYNKEYKVPVGNSIVLGNPNAKVTIIKWTDFQ
;
A
#
# COMPACT_ATOMS: atom_id res chain seq x y z
N MET A 1 -44.01 -3.84 -65.49
CA MET A 1 -43.59 -4.59 -64.28
C MET A 1 -42.07 -4.63 -64.07
N PHE A 2 -41.24 -4.80 -65.12
CA PHE A 2 -39.79 -4.99 -64.99
C PHE A 2 -38.99 -3.83 -64.33
N LYS A 3 -39.38 -2.55 -64.51
CA LYS A 3 -38.68 -1.41 -63.86
C LYS A 3 -38.85 -1.40 -62.33
N LYS A 4 -40.04 -1.77 -61.82
CA LYS A 4 -40.30 -1.83 -60.37
C LYS A 4 -39.52 -2.97 -59.70
N ALA A 5 -39.44 -4.13 -60.37
CA ALA A 5 -38.64 -5.26 -59.90
C ALA A 5 -37.14 -4.95 -59.81
N LYS A 6 -36.57 -4.23 -60.79
CA LYS A 6 -35.16 -3.80 -60.75
C LYS A 6 -34.87 -2.84 -59.58
N ILE A 7 -35.76 -1.90 -59.29
CA ILE A 7 -35.61 -0.96 -58.17
C ILE A 7 -35.67 -1.69 -56.82
N ILE A 8 -36.59 -2.65 -56.66
CA ILE A 8 -36.72 -3.44 -55.43
C ILE A 8 -35.46 -4.29 -55.18
N ILE A 9 -34.87 -4.88 -56.23
CA ILE A 9 -33.64 -5.68 -56.10
C ILE A 9 -32.44 -4.79 -55.71
N ILE A 10 -32.32 -3.58 -56.27
CA ILE A 10 -31.24 -2.65 -55.94
C ILE A 10 -31.36 -2.15 -54.49
N CYS A 11 -32.56 -1.79 -54.04
CA CYS A 11 -32.78 -1.36 -52.65
C CYS A 11 -32.54 -2.50 -51.65
N SER A 12 -32.92 -3.74 -51.99
CA SER A 12 -32.62 -4.94 -51.20
C SER A 12 -31.12 -5.17 -51.05
N GLY A 13 -30.35 -5.08 -52.15
CA GLY A 13 -28.89 -5.23 -52.12
C GLY A 13 -28.20 -4.19 -51.26
N LEU A 14 -28.62 -2.92 -51.37
CA LEU A 14 -28.12 -1.83 -50.51
C LEU A 14 -28.42 -2.06 -49.03
N TYR A 15 -29.62 -2.56 -48.71
CA TYR A 15 -30.01 -2.85 -47.33
C TYR A 15 -29.19 -4.00 -46.72
N LEU A 16 -28.93 -5.08 -47.47
CA LEU A 16 -28.08 -6.18 -46.98
C LEU A 16 -26.63 -5.76 -46.76
N THR A 17 -26.07 -4.91 -47.62
CA THR A 17 -24.69 -4.43 -47.42
C THR A 17 -24.55 -3.55 -46.19
N GLY A 18 -25.52 -2.67 -45.90
CA GLY A 18 -25.48 -1.80 -44.72
C GLY A 18 -25.50 -2.57 -43.38
N ILE A 19 -26.27 -3.66 -43.31
CA ILE A 19 -26.31 -4.53 -42.13
C ILE A 19 -24.97 -5.24 -41.92
N ALA A 20 -24.29 -5.67 -42.99
CA ALA A 20 -22.99 -6.34 -42.87
C ALA A 20 -21.90 -5.42 -42.27
N TYR A 21 -21.83 -4.14 -42.68
CA TYR A 21 -20.86 -3.19 -42.13
C TYR A 21 -21.10 -2.88 -40.65
N ALA A 22 -22.37 -2.74 -40.23
CA ALA A 22 -22.71 -2.47 -38.83
C ALA A 22 -22.32 -3.62 -37.86
N ASN A 23 -22.29 -4.86 -38.35
CA ASN A 23 -21.91 -6.01 -37.53
C ASN A 23 -20.38 -6.09 -37.27
N THR A 24 -19.56 -5.53 -38.16
CA THR A 24 -18.09 -5.60 -38.01
C THR A 24 -17.57 -4.72 -36.86
N ASP A 25 -18.08 -3.49 -36.70
CA ASP A 25 -17.74 -2.59 -35.58
C ASP A 25 -18.19 -3.14 -34.22
N LEU A 26 -19.35 -3.80 -34.20
CA LEU A 26 -19.87 -4.42 -32.98
C LEU A 26 -19.00 -5.59 -32.52
N ASN A 27 -18.55 -6.44 -33.47
CA ASN A 27 -17.67 -7.56 -33.17
C ASN A 27 -16.31 -7.09 -32.63
N GLU A 28 -15.74 -6.02 -33.21
CA GLU A 28 -14.47 -5.47 -32.70
C GLU A 28 -14.61 -4.94 -31.26
N LYS A 29 -15.73 -4.26 -30.95
CA LYS A 29 -16.00 -3.79 -29.58
C LYS A 29 -16.22 -4.92 -28.59
N LEU A 30 -16.86 -6.02 -29.03
CA LEU A 30 -17.02 -7.22 -28.22
C LEU A 30 -15.68 -7.89 -27.91
N ASP A 31 -14.81 -8.03 -28.91
CA ASP A 31 -13.47 -8.60 -28.72
C ASP A 31 -12.63 -7.75 -27.77
N ARG A 32 -12.64 -6.42 -27.95
CA ARG A 32 -11.97 -5.48 -27.04
C ARG A 32 -12.51 -5.57 -25.61
N LEU A 33 -13.83 -5.74 -25.44
CA LEU A 33 -14.45 -5.89 -24.12
C LEU A 33 -14.02 -7.21 -23.46
N LEU A 34 -14.01 -8.31 -24.22
CA LEU A 34 -13.58 -9.62 -23.76
C LEU A 34 -12.10 -9.60 -23.34
N ASP A 35 -11.23 -8.98 -24.12
CA ASP A 35 -9.81 -8.81 -23.80
C ASP A 35 -9.62 -7.98 -22.52
N ASN A 36 -10.35 -6.88 -22.38
CA ASN A 36 -10.31 -6.07 -21.17
C ASN A 36 -10.76 -6.86 -19.93
N GLN A 37 -11.81 -7.67 -20.04
CA GLN A 37 -12.24 -8.57 -18.96
C GLN A 37 -11.17 -9.59 -18.59
N LYS A 38 -10.51 -10.21 -19.58
CA LYS A 38 -9.40 -11.14 -19.34
C LYS A 38 -8.23 -10.48 -18.62
N VAL A 39 -7.89 -9.23 -18.98
CA VAL A 39 -6.86 -8.44 -18.29
C VAL A 39 -7.25 -8.16 -16.85
N ILE A 40 -8.50 -7.79 -16.58
CA ILE A 40 -9.02 -7.54 -15.23
C ILE A 40 -8.92 -8.80 -14.37
N LEU A 41 -9.37 -9.95 -14.88
CA LEU A 41 -9.28 -11.24 -14.17
C LEU A 41 -7.82 -11.60 -13.85
N THR A 42 -6.92 -11.41 -14.82
CA THR A 42 -5.48 -11.65 -14.62
C THR A 42 -4.89 -10.75 -13.52
N ARG A 43 -5.30 -9.46 -13.49
CA ARG A 43 -4.86 -8.52 -12.44
C ARG A 43 -5.42 -8.88 -11.06
N LEU A 44 -6.67 -9.32 -10.98
CA LEU A 44 -7.28 -9.78 -9.73
C LEU A 44 -6.55 -11.01 -9.17
N GLN A 45 -6.25 -12.00 -10.01
CA GLN A 45 -5.46 -13.18 -9.61
C GLN A 45 -4.06 -12.80 -9.12
N LYS A 46 -3.40 -11.84 -9.78
CA LYS A 46 -2.08 -11.36 -9.35
C LYS A 46 -2.16 -10.62 -8.01
N LEU A 47 -3.19 -9.81 -7.81
CA LEU A 47 -3.42 -9.10 -6.55
C LEU A 47 -3.67 -10.10 -5.40
N GLU A 48 -4.48 -11.14 -5.63
CA GLU A 48 -4.75 -12.20 -4.66
C GLU A 48 -3.46 -12.92 -4.25
N LYS A 49 -2.64 -13.34 -5.23
CA LYS A 49 -1.32 -13.95 -4.95
C LYS A 49 -0.42 -13.03 -4.13
N ASN A 50 -0.33 -11.76 -4.50
CA ASN A 50 0.45 -10.76 -3.76
C ASN A 50 -0.06 -10.58 -2.32
N GLN A 51 -1.38 -10.58 -2.09
CA GLN A 51 -1.96 -10.48 -0.75
C GLN A 51 -1.63 -11.71 0.11
N ILE A 52 -1.66 -12.91 -0.47
CA ILE A 52 -1.27 -14.16 0.21
C ILE A 52 0.22 -14.14 0.57
N GLU A 53 1.10 -13.69 -0.34
CA GLU A 53 2.52 -13.57 -0.05
C GLU A 53 2.81 -12.52 1.02
N LEU A 54 2.12 -11.38 0.97
CA LEU A 54 2.26 -10.32 1.96
C LEU A 54 1.80 -10.79 3.33
N SER A 55 0.64 -11.45 3.44
CA SER A 55 0.14 -11.98 4.71
C SER A 55 1.09 -13.03 5.30
N LYS A 56 1.66 -13.91 4.46
CA LYS A 56 2.71 -14.85 4.89
C LYS A 56 3.96 -14.13 5.40
N LYS A 57 4.44 -13.10 4.70
CA LYS A 57 5.64 -12.33 5.12
C LYS A 57 5.40 -11.56 6.42
N VAL A 58 4.23 -10.93 6.58
CA VAL A 58 3.87 -10.23 7.81
C VAL A 58 3.79 -11.19 9.01
N ASN A 59 3.15 -12.35 8.83
CA ASN A 59 3.05 -13.38 9.88
C ASN A 59 4.38 -14.14 10.13
N SER A 60 5.30 -14.11 9.18
CA SER A 60 6.66 -14.69 9.35
C SER A 60 7.62 -13.69 10.01
N ASN A 61 7.39 -12.39 9.86
CA ASN A 61 8.17 -11.34 10.51
C ASN A 61 7.79 -11.13 11.99
N SER A 62 6.64 -11.65 12.45
CA SER A 62 6.36 -11.80 13.89
C SER A 62 7.29 -12.80 14.59
N GLY A 63 8.11 -13.57 13.85
CA GLY A 63 9.17 -14.42 14.42
C GLY A 63 10.41 -13.64 14.90
N ALA A 64 10.59 -12.37 14.52
CA ALA A 64 11.67 -11.52 15.02
C ALA A 64 11.31 -10.74 16.29
N ALA A 65 10.09 -10.89 16.81
CA ALA A 65 9.63 -10.28 18.06
C ALA A 65 10.02 -11.09 19.32
N ASN A 66 10.75 -12.20 19.17
CA ASN A 66 11.27 -13.00 20.30
C ASN A 66 12.74 -12.72 20.66
N LYS A 67 13.35 -11.64 20.14
CA LYS A 67 14.44 -11.01 20.90
C LYS A 67 13.78 -10.22 22.01
N LYS A 68 13.53 -10.90 23.14
CA LYS A 68 13.35 -10.26 24.45
C LYS A 68 14.28 -9.05 24.46
N ASN A 69 13.67 -7.88 24.52
CA ASN A 69 14.37 -6.63 24.70
C ASN A 69 15.18 -6.76 25.99
N ASN A 70 16.43 -7.21 25.90
CA ASN A 70 17.39 -7.29 27.01
C ASN A 70 17.87 -5.88 27.40
N ARG A 71 17.00 -4.87 27.26
CA ARG A 71 17.21 -3.60 27.95
C ARG A 71 17.10 -3.92 29.43
N PRO A 72 18.14 -3.60 30.23
CA PRO A 72 18.04 -3.69 31.67
C PRO A 72 16.76 -2.95 32.10
N GLN A 73 15.92 -3.59 32.92
CA GLN A 73 14.82 -2.87 33.52
C GLN A 73 15.41 -1.78 34.42
N VAL A 74 15.06 -0.53 34.13
CA VAL A 74 15.51 0.61 34.93
C VAL A 74 14.69 0.62 36.21
N ASP A 75 15.37 0.48 37.34
CA ASP A 75 14.77 0.68 38.65
C ASP A 75 14.64 2.19 38.89
N TYR A 76 13.41 2.70 38.89
CA TYR A 76 13.10 4.11 39.13
C TYR A 76 13.33 4.54 40.58
N ASN A 77 13.43 3.60 41.52
CA ASN A 77 13.72 3.87 42.93
C ASN A 77 15.22 3.80 43.24
N LYS A 78 16.05 3.51 42.23
CA LYS A 78 17.49 3.42 42.42
C LYS A 78 18.08 4.80 42.69
N GLU A 79 18.55 4.99 43.91
CA GLU A 79 19.31 6.18 44.30
C GLU A 79 20.71 6.15 43.66
N TYR A 80 21.02 7.15 42.84
CA TYR A 80 22.36 7.35 42.29
C TYR A 80 23.08 8.41 43.12
N LYS A 81 24.07 7.97 43.92
CA LYS A 81 24.96 8.89 44.65
C LYS A 81 25.97 9.48 43.68
N VAL A 82 25.79 10.74 43.31
CA VAL A 82 26.76 11.50 42.52
C VAL A 82 27.77 12.15 43.47
N PRO A 83 29.08 11.86 43.37
CA PRO A 83 30.07 12.51 44.21
C PRO A 83 30.19 13.99 43.84
N VAL A 84 30.13 14.87 44.85
CA VAL A 84 30.24 16.32 44.66
C VAL A 84 31.68 16.76 44.36
N GLY A 85 32.67 15.98 44.80
CA GLY A 85 34.09 16.28 44.58
C GLY A 85 34.50 17.65 45.14
N ASN A 86 35.27 18.41 44.37
CA ASN A 86 35.67 19.80 44.70
C ASN A 86 34.74 20.86 44.08
N SER A 87 33.50 20.48 43.74
CA SER A 87 32.53 21.41 43.16
C SER A 87 32.06 22.43 44.18
N ILE A 88 31.77 23.66 43.73
CA ILE A 88 31.20 24.70 44.58
C ILE A 88 29.76 24.30 44.95
N VAL A 89 29.48 24.20 46.25
CA VAL A 89 28.15 23.89 46.79
C VAL A 89 27.55 25.16 47.38
N LEU A 90 26.33 25.48 46.96
CA LEU A 90 25.56 26.60 47.49
C LEU A 90 24.29 26.08 48.18
N GLY A 91 23.98 26.61 49.37
CA GLY A 91 22.81 26.23 50.15
C GLY A 91 23.08 25.18 51.23
N ASN A 92 22.02 24.50 51.68
CA ASN A 92 22.08 23.54 52.78
C ASN A 92 22.68 22.19 52.32
N PRO A 93 23.79 21.70 52.91
CA PRO A 93 24.38 20.40 52.58
C PRO A 93 23.46 19.19 52.79
N ASN A 94 22.44 19.32 53.65
CA ASN A 94 21.49 18.27 54.00
C ASN A 94 20.12 18.44 53.31
N ALA A 95 20.05 19.16 52.19
CA ALA A 95 18.81 19.36 51.45
C ALA A 95 18.27 18.04 50.88
N LYS A 96 16.93 17.83 50.95
CA LYS A 96 16.27 16.63 50.39
C LYS A 96 16.39 16.52 48.87
N VAL A 97 16.56 17.64 48.19
CA VAL A 97 16.71 17.73 46.74
C VAL A 97 17.96 18.54 46.45
N THR A 98 18.85 17.98 45.63
CA THR A 98 20.07 18.64 45.15
C THR A 98 20.01 18.75 43.64
N ILE A 99 20.21 19.96 43.10
CA ILE A 99 20.28 20.22 41.66
C ILE A 99 21.75 20.42 41.29
N ILE A 100 22.25 19.60 40.37
CA ILE A 100 23.63 19.69 39.84
C ILE A 100 23.58 20.39 38.48
N LYS A 101 24.29 21.50 38.34
CA LYS A 101 24.44 22.24 37.09
C LYS A 101 25.89 22.15 36.60
N TRP A 102 26.07 21.70 35.37
CA TRP A 102 27.36 21.70 34.69
C TRP A 102 27.47 22.95 33.81
N THR A 103 28.53 23.71 33.97
CA THR A 103 28.85 24.88 33.13
C THR A 103 30.23 24.70 32.55
N ASP A 104 30.33 24.76 31.23
CA ASP A 104 31.62 24.77 30.52
C ASP A 104 32.19 26.20 30.60
N PHE A 105 33.41 26.34 31.12
CA PHE A 105 34.17 27.58 31.10
C PHE A 105 35.33 27.35 30.13
N GLN A 106 35.22 27.96 28.95
CA GLN A 106 36.31 28.03 27.97
C GLN A 106 37.25 29.18 28.29
#